data_AF-A0A956GE91-F1
#
_entry.id   AF-A0A956GE91-F1
#
_cell.length_a   1.000
_cell.length_b   1.000
_cell.length_c   1.000
_cell.angle_alpha   90.00
_cell.angle_beta   90.00
_cell.angle_gamma   90.00
#
_symmetry.space_group_name_H-M   'P 1'
#
loop_
_entity.id
_entity.type
_entity.pdbx_description
1 polymer ?
#
loop_
_entity_poly.entity_id
_entity_poly.type
_entity_poly.pdbx_seq_one_letter_code
_entity_poly.pdbx_strand_id
1 'polypeptide(L)' 'KKLVDDGTIKRSDSMAIICTAHGAKFSKAASDYHQGRSGARRNPPRILPATLDAVRGALG' A
#
# COMPACT_ATOMS: atom_id res chain seq x y z
N LYS A 1 15.39 -1.46 1.57
CA LYS A 1 15.29 -2.19 2.84
C LYS A 1 16.64 -2.03 3.55
N LYS A 2 16.84 -0.91 4.25
CA LYS A 2 18.20 -0.39 4.58
C LYS A 2 19.17 -1.45 5.11
N LEU A 3 18.82 -2.15 6.20
CA LEU A 3 19.67 -3.16 6.83
C LEU A 3 19.89 -4.43 5.98
N VAL A 4 19.03 -4.69 5.01
CA VAL A 4 19.24 -5.75 4.02
C VAL A 4 20.15 -5.24 2.90
N ASP A 5 19.94 -3.99 2.47
CA ASP A 5 20.70 -3.36 1.39
C ASP A 5 22.17 -3.11 1.80
N ASP A 6 22.43 -2.84 3.08
CA ASP A 6 23.79 -2.65 3.64
C ASP A 6 24.45 -3.95 4.16
N GLY A 7 23.74 -5.09 4.11
CA GLY A 7 24.27 -6.40 4.48
C GLY A 7 24.27 -6.73 5.98
N THR A 8 23.75 -5.84 6.84
CA THR A 8 23.62 -6.10 8.28
C THR A 8 22.70 -7.29 8.57
N ILE A 9 21.58 -7.38 7.85
CA ILE A 9 20.63 -8.49 7.89
C ILE A 9 20.80 -9.33 6.63
N LYS A 10 21.11 -10.61 6.82
CA LYS A 10 21.30 -11.57 5.73
C LYS A 10 20.01 -12.32 5.46
N ARG A 11 19.89 -12.84 4.24
CA ARG A 11 18.75 -13.69 3.82
C ARG A 11 18.63 -14.97 4.66
N SER A 12 19.75 -15.47 5.20
CA SER A 12 19.82 -16.67 6.04
C SER A 12 19.36 -16.44 7.47
N ASP A 13 19.17 -15.19 7.89
CA ASP A 13 18.89 -14.89 9.29
C ASP A 13 17.44 -15.23 9.63
N SER A 14 17.25 -15.92 10.76
CA SER A 14 15.93 -16.10 11.36
C SER A 14 15.55 -14.83 12.12
N MET A 15 14.44 -14.20 11.74
CA MET A 15 14.04 -12.89 12.24
C MET A 15 12.55 -12.87 12.61
N ALA A 16 12.21 -12.12 13.65
CA ALA A 16 10.85 -11.78 14.01
C ALA A 16 10.63 -10.27 13.91
N ILE A 17 9.47 -9.86 13.41
CA ILE A 17 9.01 -8.47 13.43
C ILE A 17 7.86 -8.39 14.43
N ILE A 18 7.99 -7.54 15.44
CA ILE A 18 6.98 -7.41 16.49
C ILE A 18 5.97 -6.32 16.12
N CYS A 19 4.77 -6.73 15.75
CA CYS A 19 3.64 -5.82 15.51
C CYS A 19 2.90 -5.56 16.82
N THR A 20 3.16 -4.42 17.46
CA THR A 20 2.63 -4.08 18.79
C THR A 20 1.19 -3.55 18.78
N ALA A 21 0.66 -3.19 17.61
CA ALA A 21 -0.66 -2.61 17.45
C ALA A 21 -1.36 -3.11 16.19
N HIS A 22 -2.68 -3.20 16.26
CA HIS A 22 -3.52 -3.56 15.12
C HIS A 22 -3.53 -2.43 14.08
N GLY A 23 -3.33 -2.77 12.81
CA GLY A 23 -3.21 -1.78 11.71
C GLY A 23 -4.42 -0.85 11.56
N ALA A 24 -5.63 -1.34 11.89
CA ALA A 24 -6.86 -0.53 11.84
C ALA A 24 -6.82 0.73 12.72
N LYS A 25 -5.99 0.77 13.77
CA LYS A 25 -5.78 1.97 14.59
C LYS A 25 -5.14 3.13 13.80
N PHE A 26 -4.56 2.83 12.64
CA PHE A 26 -3.89 3.78 11.75
C PHE A 26 -4.64 3.95 10.43
N SER A 27 -5.94 3.65 10.39
CA SER A 27 -6.79 3.76 9.19
C SER A 27 -6.73 5.14 8.55
N LYS A 28 -6.67 6.22 9.33
CA LYS A 28 -6.51 7.58 8.82
C LYS A 28 -5.21 7.74 8.02
N ALA A 29 -4.07 7.29 8.57
CA ALA A 29 -2.79 7.38 7.88
C ALA A 29 -2.78 6.55 6.57
N ALA A 30 -3.41 5.37 6.58
CA ALA A 30 -3.57 4.55 5.39
C ALA A 30 -4.45 5.26 4.33
N SER A 31 -5.59 5.82 4.74
CA SER A 31 -6.49 6.58 3.87
C SER A 31 -5.78 7.79 3.25
N ASP A 32 -5.09 8.57 4.08
CA ASP A 32 -4.36 9.78 3.64
C ASP A 32 -3.27 9.40 2.63
N TYR A 33 -2.57 8.26 2.80
CA TYR A 33 -1.60 7.75 1.83
C TYR A 33 -2.23 7.43 0.46
N HIS A 34 -3.36 6.72 0.46
CA HIS A 34 -4.00 6.27 -0.78
C HIS A 34 -4.77 7.37 -1.50
N GLN A 35 -5.22 8.41 -0.79
CA GLN A 35 -5.94 9.56 -1.35
C GLN A 35 -5.02 10.74 -1.71
N GLY A 36 -3.81 10.82 -1.15
CA GLY A 36 -2.86 11.92 -1.35
C GLY A 36 -2.14 11.94 -2.71
N ARG A 37 -1.47 13.06 -3.01
CA ARG A 37 -0.76 13.28 -4.29
C ARG A 37 0.64 12.64 -4.38
N SER A 38 1.25 12.28 -3.24
CA SER A 38 2.68 11.90 -3.15
C SER A 38 2.94 10.42 -2.89
N GLY A 39 1.91 9.58 -2.73
CA GLY A 39 2.09 8.14 -2.55
C GLY A 39 2.56 7.46 -3.84
N ALA A 40 3.76 6.88 -3.84
CA ALA A 40 4.31 6.14 -4.97
C ALA A 40 3.51 4.86 -5.31
N ARG A 41 2.80 4.30 -4.33
CA ARG A 41 1.93 3.11 -4.47
C ARG A 41 0.50 3.40 -4.01
N ARG A 42 0.06 4.64 -4.17
CA ARG A 42 -1.32 5.01 -3.84
C ARG A 42 -2.31 4.21 -4.70
N ASN A 43 -3.51 4.03 -4.18
CA ASN A 43 -4.59 3.33 -4.85
C ASN A 43 -5.89 4.12 -4.69
N PRO A 44 -6.00 5.31 -5.33
CA PRO A 44 -7.19 6.11 -5.23
C PRO A 44 -8.34 5.44 -6.02
N PRO A 45 -9.60 5.75 -5.66
CA PRO A 45 -10.74 5.34 -6.48
C PRO A 45 -10.59 5.81 -7.93
N ARG A 46 -11.00 4.95 -8.87
CA ARG A 46 -11.14 5.32 -10.28
C ARG A 46 -12.55 5.88 -10.48
N ILE A 47 -12.65 7.16 -10.83
CA ILE A 47 -13.94 7.80 -11.13
C ILE A 47 -14.30 7.51 -12.58
N LEU A 48 -15.48 6.93 -12.81
CA LEU A 48 -15.97 6.51 -14.13
C LEU A 48 -17.37 7.07 -14.39
N PRO A 49 -17.73 7.37 -15.66
CA PRO A 49 -19.12 7.62 -16.04
C PRO A 49 -20.05 6.46 -15.66
N ALA A 50 -21.31 6.77 -15.38
CA ALA A 50 -22.35 5.78 -15.07
C ALA A 50 -22.87 5.07 -16.34
N THR A 51 -21.97 4.46 -17.12
CA THR A 51 -22.29 3.69 -18.32
C THR A 51 -21.66 2.31 -18.26
N LEU A 52 -22.35 1.33 -18.85
CA LEU A 52 -21.87 -0.05 -18.89
C LEU A 52 -20.50 -0.15 -19.59
N ASP A 53 -20.32 0.60 -20.69
CA ASP A 53 -19.09 0.59 -21.47
C ASP A 53 -17.91 1.16 -20.69
N ALA A 54 -18.11 2.26 -19.93
CA ALA A 54 -17.05 2.85 -19.12
C ALA A 54 -16.58 1.90 -18.01
N VAL A 55 -17.51 1.18 -17.37
CA VAL A 55 -17.18 0.20 -16.33
C VAL A 55 -16.50 -1.03 -16.94
N ARG A 56 -17.01 -1.58 -18.05
CA ARG A 56 -16.40 -2.72 -18.74
C ARG A 56 -14.97 -2.41 -19.19
N GLY A 57 -14.76 -1.27 -19.85
CA GLY A 57 -13.41 -0.85 -20.27
C GLY A 57 -12.43 -0.66 -19.09
N ALA A 58 -12.94 -0.38 -17.89
CA ALA A 58 -12.10 -0.21 -16.71
C ALA A 58 -11.72 -1.53 -16.01
N LEU A 59 -12.55 -2.57 -16.14
CA LEU A 59 -12.36 -3.87 -15.47
C LEU A 59 -11.43 -4.82 -16.24
N GLY A 60 -11.21 -4.57 -17.53
CA GLY A 60 -10.56 -5.53 -18.43
C GLY A 60 -11.48 -6.70 -18.75
#